data_AF-A0A8T4J9Z0-F1
#
_entry.id   AF-A0A8T4J9Z0-F1
#
_cell.length_a   1.000
_cell.length_b   1.000
_cell.length_c   1.000
_cell.angle_alpha   90.00
_cell.angle_beta   90.00
_cell.angle_gamma   90.00
#
_symmetry.space_group_name_H-M   'P 1'
#
loop_
_entity.id
_entity.type
_entity.pdbx_description
1 polymer ?
#
loop_
_entity_poly.entity_id
_entity_poly.type
_entity_poly.pdbx_seq_one_letter_code
_entity_poly.pdbx_strand_id
1 'polypeptide(L)'
;SLLWIESPSNPGLDVCDIRRLAERGGEGVVDGDEGAALVCRLGQRPLALGADFSVASGTKALTGHGDVLLGYVTCRDPELAASVRHWRKIVGAIPGPMEAWLAHRSLATLDVRTRRQAGNALAVAEA
;
A
#
# COMPACT_ATOMS: atom_id res chain seq x y z
N SER A 1 -8.86 15.71 -12.44
CA SER A 1 -7.69 16.08 -11.60
C SER A 1 -7.38 14.91 -10.69
N LEU A 2 -6.10 14.71 -10.33
CA LEU A 2 -5.65 13.64 -9.45
C LEU A 2 -5.59 14.14 -8.00
N LEU A 3 -6.14 13.38 -7.05
CA LEU A 3 -5.99 13.62 -5.62
C LEU A 3 -5.09 12.54 -5.02
N TRP A 4 -3.87 12.90 -4.67
CA TRP A 4 -2.89 11.98 -4.08
C TRP A 4 -2.80 12.21 -2.57
N ILE A 5 -3.08 11.17 -1.78
CA ILE A 5 -3.06 11.24 -0.31
C ILE A 5 -2.24 10.10 0.28
N GLU A 6 -1.58 10.37 1.40
CA GLU A 6 -0.87 9.39 2.21
C GLU A 6 -1.47 9.41 3.63
N SER A 7 -1.85 8.26 4.17
CA SER A 7 -2.47 8.19 5.50
C SER A 7 -2.25 6.83 6.16
N PRO A 8 -1.58 6.80 7.32
CA PRO A 8 -0.82 7.87 7.97
C PRO A 8 0.33 8.41 7.10
N SER A 9 0.71 9.68 7.27
CA SER A 9 1.85 10.30 6.57
C SER A 9 3.20 9.73 7.04
N ASN A 10 4.22 9.69 6.18
CA ASN A 10 5.59 9.39 6.60
C ASN A 10 6.46 10.67 6.60
N PRO A 11 7.18 11.01 7.70
CA PRO A 11 7.28 10.31 8.99
C PRO A 11 6.30 10.81 10.06
N GLY A 12 5.45 11.80 9.74
CA GLY A 12 4.62 12.52 10.71
C GLY A 12 3.50 11.69 11.34
N LEU A 13 3.08 10.60 10.68
CA LEU A 13 1.96 9.73 11.05
C LEU A 13 0.60 10.45 11.09
N ASP A 14 0.45 11.55 10.34
CA ASP A 14 -0.80 12.29 10.23
C ASP A 14 -1.85 11.46 9.50
N VAL A 15 -3.05 11.34 10.07
CA VAL A 15 -4.14 10.55 9.50
C VAL A 15 -5.12 11.44 8.75
N CYS A 16 -5.49 11.02 7.54
CA CYS A 16 -6.48 11.69 6.71
C CYS A 16 -7.77 10.88 6.62
N ASP A 17 -8.92 11.56 6.57
CA ASP A 17 -10.21 10.93 6.29
C ASP A 17 -10.34 10.64 4.78
N ILE A 18 -9.93 9.44 4.40
CA ILE A 18 -9.93 8.98 3.00
C ILE A 18 -11.33 9.08 2.39
N ARG A 19 -12.39 8.76 3.14
CA ARG A 19 -13.76 8.76 2.62
C ARG A 19 -14.21 10.17 2.29
N ARG A 20 -14.03 11.09 3.25
CA ARG A 20 -14.39 12.49 3.06
C ARG A 20 -13.60 13.13 1.92
N LEU A 21 -12.34 12.74 1.73
CA LEU A 21 -11.50 13.27 0.66
C LEU A 21 -11.88 12.71 -0.71
N ALA A 22 -12.23 11.42 -0.80
CA ALA A 22 -12.72 10.80 -2.03
C ALA A 22 -14.02 11.45 -2.55
N GLU A 23 -14.90 11.87 -1.64
CA GLU A 23 -16.17 12.55 -1.99
C GLU A 23 -15.98 13.95 -2.60
N ARG A 24 -14.82 14.59 -2.44
CA ARG A 24 -14.57 15.96 -2.94
C ARG A 24 -14.29 16.04 -4.44
N GLY A 25 -14.24 14.90 -5.14
CA GLY A 25 -14.08 14.79 -6.58
C GLY A 25 -12.62 14.73 -7.04
N GLY A 26 -12.42 14.23 -8.27
CA GLY A 26 -11.12 13.85 -8.83
C GLY A 26 -10.89 12.33 -8.76
N GLU A 27 -9.90 11.83 -9.49
CA GLU A 27 -9.45 10.44 -9.35
C GLU A 27 -8.64 10.34 -8.05
N GLY A 28 -9.16 9.59 -7.08
CA GLY A 28 -8.58 9.45 -5.75
C GLY A 28 -7.53 8.35 -5.70
N VAL A 29 -6.29 8.71 -5.43
CA VAL A 29 -5.19 7.79 -5.16
C VAL A 29 -4.82 7.87 -3.69
N VAL A 30 -4.89 6.73 -3.01
CA VAL A 30 -4.28 6.59 -1.68
C VAL A 30 -2.97 5.85 -1.83
N ASP A 31 -1.89 6.57 -1.58
CA ASP A 31 -0.57 6.00 -1.39
C ASP A 31 -0.43 5.52 0.05
N GLY A 32 -0.11 4.25 0.21
CA GLY A 32 0.20 3.66 1.49
C GLY A 32 1.70 3.43 1.58
N ASP A 33 2.38 4.17 2.44
CA ASP A 33 3.63 3.64 2.97
C ASP A 33 3.26 2.48 3.92
N GLU A 34 3.42 1.24 3.45
CA GLU A 34 3.23 0.05 4.27
C GLU A 34 4.31 -0.11 5.36
N GLY A 35 5.04 0.96 5.72
CA GLY A 35 6.05 0.97 6.77
C GLY A 35 5.48 0.83 8.19
N ALA A 36 4.22 1.21 8.42
CA ALA A 36 3.57 1.07 9.72
C ALA A 36 2.62 -0.13 9.75
N ALA A 37 2.72 -0.97 10.78
CA ALA A 37 1.91 -2.17 10.96
C ALA A 37 0.38 -1.90 11.00
N LEU A 38 0.00 -0.66 11.35
CA LEU A 38 -1.39 -0.17 11.31
C LEU A 38 -1.94 -0.01 9.87
N VAL A 39 -1.05 0.07 8.88
CA VAL A 39 -1.30 0.53 7.50
C VAL A 39 -1.15 -0.60 6.49
N CYS A 40 -0.54 -1.73 6.88
CA CYS A 40 -0.62 -2.96 6.08
C CYS A 40 -2.10 -3.21 5.72
N ARG A 41 -2.38 -3.76 4.53
CA ARG A 41 -3.72 -4.08 4.00
C ARG A 41 -4.71 -4.75 4.98
N LEU A 42 -4.18 -5.34 6.05
CA LEU A 42 -4.95 -5.92 7.15
C LEU A 42 -5.58 -4.85 8.06
N GLY A 43 -4.95 -3.67 8.20
CA GLY A 43 -5.41 -2.54 9.01
C GLY A 43 -6.17 -1.45 8.24
N GLN A 44 -5.91 -1.24 6.94
CA GLN A 44 -6.63 -0.24 6.13
C GLN A 44 -6.93 -0.73 4.71
N ARG A 45 -8.13 -0.45 4.20
CA ARG A 45 -8.59 -0.81 2.85
C ARG A 45 -9.04 0.43 2.07
N PRO A 46 -8.11 1.20 1.46
CA PRO A 46 -8.43 2.51 0.86
C PRO A 46 -9.53 2.45 -0.21
N LEU A 47 -9.52 1.39 -1.03
CA LEU A 47 -10.58 1.19 -2.02
C LEU A 47 -11.95 1.14 -1.34
N ALA A 48 -12.11 0.41 -0.23
CA ALA A 48 -13.37 0.31 0.50
C ALA A 48 -13.81 1.65 1.13
N LEU A 49 -12.90 2.61 1.24
CA LEU A 49 -13.15 3.97 1.72
C LEU A 49 -13.45 4.96 0.58
N GLY A 50 -13.51 4.50 -0.67
CA GLY A 50 -13.90 5.34 -1.81
C GLY A 50 -12.76 5.74 -2.75
N ALA A 51 -11.52 5.31 -2.48
CA ALA A 51 -10.41 5.55 -3.40
C ALA A 51 -10.56 4.74 -4.71
N ASP A 52 -10.11 5.32 -5.82
CA ASP A 52 -10.04 4.66 -7.13
C ASP A 52 -8.81 3.76 -7.21
N PHE A 53 -7.69 4.24 -6.66
CA PHE A 53 -6.44 3.51 -6.56
C PHE A 53 -5.93 3.41 -5.12
N SER A 54 -5.32 2.27 -4.82
CA SER A 54 -4.42 2.08 -3.69
C SER A 54 -3.05 1.71 -4.23
N VAL A 55 -2.10 2.64 -4.09
CA VAL A 55 -0.69 2.50 -4.43
C VAL A 55 0.07 2.19 -3.15
N ALA A 56 1.09 1.34 -3.21
CA ALA A 56 1.90 1.07 -2.03
C ALA A 56 3.30 0.55 -2.34
N SER A 57 4.22 0.80 -1.41
CA SER A 57 5.55 0.21 -1.39
C SER A 57 5.52 -1.21 -0.82
N GLY A 58 5.52 -2.20 -1.72
CA GLY A 58 5.64 -3.62 -1.36
C GLY A 58 6.99 -3.98 -0.71
N THR A 59 8.01 -3.11 -0.84
CA THR A 59 9.32 -3.21 -0.17
C THR A 59 9.23 -3.30 1.37
N LYS A 60 8.13 -2.78 1.94
CA LYS A 60 7.98 -2.57 3.38
C LYS A 60 7.29 -3.75 4.05
N ALA A 61 6.11 -3.59 4.66
CA ALA A 61 5.48 -4.69 5.39
C ALA A 61 5.12 -5.90 4.51
N LEU A 62 4.73 -5.71 3.24
CA LEU A 62 4.36 -6.82 2.36
C LEU A 62 5.49 -7.84 2.23
N THR A 63 6.67 -7.42 1.77
CA THR A 63 7.85 -8.30 1.74
C THR A 63 8.37 -8.50 3.16
N GLY A 64 8.70 -7.45 3.91
CA GLY A 64 9.02 -7.49 5.34
C GLY A 64 10.35 -8.15 5.71
N HIS A 65 11.19 -8.48 4.72
CA HIS A 65 12.49 -9.14 4.93
C HIS A 65 13.69 -8.26 4.51
N GLY A 66 13.45 -7.03 4.02
CA GLY A 66 14.51 -6.11 3.62
C GLY A 66 15.33 -6.56 2.39
N ASP A 67 14.80 -7.50 1.61
CA ASP A 67 15.51 -8.21 0.54
C ASP A 67 14.97 -7.93 -0.87
N VAL A 68 13.86 -7.19 -1.00
CA VAL A 68 13.17 -6.94 -2.28
C VAL A 68 12.66 -5.51 -2.36
N LEU A 69 12.95 -4.84 -3.48
CA LEU A 69 12.29 -3.61 -3.88
C LEU A 69 11.04 -3.92 -4.72
N LEU A 70 9.88 -3.45 -4.27
CA LEU A 70 8.62 -3.70 -4.97
C LEU A 70 7.66 -2.53 -4.77
N GLY A 71 6.99 -2.13 -5.84
CA GLY A 71 5.80 -1.29 -5.80
C GLY A 71 4.60 -2.04 -6.37
N TYR A 72 3.41 -1.76 -5.88
CA TYR A 72 2.19 -2.28 -6.48
C TYR A 72 1.08 -1.23 -6.48
N VAL A 73 0.10 -1.44 -7.35
CA VAL A 73 -1.12 -0.64 -7.41
C VAL A 73 -2.32 -1.58 -7.53
N THR A 74 -3.41 -1.19 -6.89
CA THR A 74 -4.69 -1.91 -6.91
C THR A 74 -5.82 -0.93 -7.15
N CYS A 75 -6.80 -1.34 -7.94
CA CYS A 75 -8.01 -0.60 -8.26
C CYS A 75 -9.15 -1.61 -8.46
N ARG A 76 -10.40 -1.13 -8.43
CA ARG A 76 -11.59 -1.97 -8.74
C ARG A 76 -12.05 -1.85 -10.17
N ASP A 77 -11.86 -0.68 -10.78
CA ASP A 77 -12.33 -0.39 -12.12
C ASP A 77 -11.44 -1.09 -13.17
N PRO A 78 -12.00 -1.97 -14.03
CA PRO A 78 -11.26 -2.64 -15.08
C PRO A 78 -10.59 -1.71 -16.10
N GLU A 79 -11.20 -0.55 -16.38
CA GLU A 79 -10.67 0.46 -17.33
C GLU A 79 -9.45 1.15 -16.73
N LEU A 80 -9.53 1.58 -15.47
CA LEU A 80 -8.37 2.09 -14.71
C LEU A 80 -7.27 1.03 -14.61
N ALA A 81 -7.64 -0.23 -14.37
CA ALA A 81 -6.66 -1.31 -14.34
C ALA A 81 -6.01 -1.54 -15.71
N ALA A 82 -6.75 -1.35 -16.81
CA ALA A 82 -6.25 -1.49 -18.16
C ALA A 82 -5.25 -0.37 -18.52
N SER A 83 -5.53 0.88 -18.13
CA SER A 83 -4.62 2.00 -18.36
C SER A 83 -3.28 1.80 -17.63
N VAL A 84 -3.31 1.38 -16.37
CA VAL A 84 -2.11 1.02 -15.59
C VAL A 84 -1.34 -0.13 -16.24
N ARG A 85 -2.03 -1.21 -16.66
CA ARG A 85 -1.39 -2.35 -17.34
C ARG A 85 -0.74 -1.94 -18.66
N HIS A 86 -1.40 -1.07 -19.42
CA HIS A 86 -0.88 -0.55 -20.68
C HIS A 86 0.40 0.27 -20.45
N TRP A 87 0.37 1.20 -19.49
CA TRP A 87 1.55 1.97 -19.10
C TRP A 87 2.70 1.05 -18.66
N ARG A 88 2.42 0.08 -17.78
CA ARG A 88 3.42 -0.89 -17.29
C ARG A 88 4.07 -1.68 -18.43
N LYS A 89 3.28 -2.08 -19.44
CA LYS A 89 3.78 -2.81 -20.62
C LYS A 89 4.74 -1.96 -21.46
N ILE A 90 4.47 -0.66 -21.58
CA ILE A 90 5.29 0.25 -22.40
C ILE A 90 6.56 0.68 -21.65
N VAL A 91 6.42 1.06 -20.38
CA VAL A 91 7.53 1.61 -19.58
C VAL A 91 8.46 0.51 -19.08
N GLY A 92 7.95 -0.71 -18.89
CA GLY A 92 8.78 -1.85 -18.51
C GLY A 92 9.23 -1.87 -17.05
N ALA A 93 8.69 -0.99 -16.20
CA ALA A 93 8.91 -1.01 -14.75
C ALA A 93 8.20 -2.22 -14.10
N ILE A 94 8.74 -3.41 -14.31
CA ILE A 94 8.22 -4.69 -13.78
C ILE A 94 9.26 -5.35 -12.86
N PRO A 95 8.81 -6.10 -11.83
CA PRO A 95 9.73 -6.91 -11.04
C PRO A 95 10.26 -8.08 -11.87
N GLY A 96 11.49 -8.52 -11.58
CA GLY A 96 12.01 -9.78 -12.08
C GLY A 96 11.28 -10.99 -11.47
N PRO A 97 11.44 -12.18 -12.05
CA PRO A 97 10.76 -13.38 -11.58
C PRO A 97 11.20 -13.80 -10.17
N MET A 98 12.46 -13.55 -9.80
CA MET A 98 12.96 -13.84 -8.45
C MET A 98 12.33 -12.89 -7.42
N GLU A 99 12.30 -11.59 -7.71
CA GLU A 99 11.67 -10.57 -6.86
C GLU A 99 10.18 -10.86 -6.68
N ALA A 100 9.49 -11.27 -7.74
CA ALA A 100 8.10 -11.68 -7.69
C ALA A 100 7.89 -12.92 -6.81
N TRP A 101 8.77 -13.92 -6.90
CA TRP A 101 8.73 -15.12 -6.06
C TRP A 101 8.99 -14.79 -4.57
N LEU A 102 10.01 -13.98 -4.28
CA LEU A 102 10.33 -13.53 -2.91
C LEU A 102 9.17 -12.75 -2.28
N ALA A 103 8.51 -11.90 -3.07
CA ALA A 103 7.30 -11.20 -2.65
C ALA A 103 6.17 -12.19 -2.35
N HIS A 104 5.92 -13.17 -3.23
CA HIS A 104 4.90 -14.19 -3.02
C HIS A 104 5.15 -15.05 -1.78
N ARG A 105 6.39 -15.52 -1.58
CA ARG A 105 6.84 -16.24 -0.38
C ARG A 105 6.50 -15.44 0.90
N SER A 106 6.75 -14.13 0.87
CA SER A 106 6.58 -13.26 2.03
C SER A 106 5.12 -13.11 2.47
N LEU A 107 4.15 -13.30 1.56
CA LEU A 107 2.72 -13.17 1.87
C LEU A 107 2.25 -14.17 2.93
N ALA A 108 2.84 -15.38 2.97
CA ALA A 108 2.43 -16.44 3.90
C ALA A 108 2.59 -16.05 5.38
N THR A 109 3.51 -15.12 5.69
CA THR A 109 3.79 -14.67 7.06
C THR A 109 3.37 -13.22 7.32
N LEU A 110 2.78 -12.54 6.33
CA LEU A 110 2.41 -11.13 6.42
C LEU A 110 1.58 -10.81 7.66
N ASP A 111 0.57 -11.62 7.89
CA ASP A 111 -0.40 -11.46 8.97
C ASP A 111 0.23 -11.62 10.36
N VAL A 112 1.03 -12.66 10.58
CA VAL A 112 1.70 -12.87 11.88
C VAL A 112 2.79 -11.81 12.13
N ARG A 113 3.52 -11.38 11.09
CA ARG A 113 4.56 -10.34 11.19
C ARG A 113 3.95 -8.99 11.56
N THR A 114 2.91 -8.57 10.84
CA THR A 114 2.30 -7.25 11.03
C THR A 114 1.58 -7.13 12.37
N ARG A 115 0.87 -8.18 12.83
CA ARG A 115 0.31 -8.17 14.20
C ARG A 115 1.39 -8.03 15.27
N ARG A 116 2.52 -8.73 15.14
CA ARG A 116 3.63 -8.61 16.09
C ARG A 116 4.26 -7.21 16.03
N GLN A 117 4.46 -6.66 14.84
CA GLN A 117 4.98 -5.30 14.68
C GLN A 117 4.07 -4.25 15.33
N ALA A 118 2.75 -4.38 15.17
CA ALA A 118 1.78 -3.48 15.81
C ALA A 118 1.84 -3.57 17.35
N GLY A 119 1.85 -4.80 17.90
CA GLY A 119 1.96 -5.00 19.35
C GLY A 119 3.28 -4.46 19.93
N ASN A 120 4.40 -4.67 19.24
CA ASN A 120 5.68 -4.12 19.66
C ASN A 120 5.70 -2.59 19.59
N ALA A 121 5.15 -2.01 18.51
CA ALA A 121 5.09 -0.56 18.35
C ALA A 121 4.24 0.10 19.45
N LEU A 122 3.12 -0.51 19.83
CA LEU A 122 2.30 -0.03 20.94
C LEU A 122 3.07 -0.06 22.26
N ALA A 123 3.74 -1.18 22.57
CA ALA A 123 4.54 -1.31 23.78
C ALA A 123 5.68 -0.28 23.86
N VAL A 124 6.28 0.10 22.72
CA VAL A 124 7.29 1.16 22.65
C VAL A 124 6.67 2.54 22.82
N ALA A 125 5.47 2.79 22.27
CA ALA A 125 4.79 4.08 22.38
C ALA A 125 4.27 4.37 23.80
N GLU A 126 3.98 3.33 24.58
CA GLU A 126 3.50 3.42 25.97
C GLU A 126 4.64 3.47 27.02
N ALA A 127 5.89 3.24 26.61
CA ALA A 127 7.07 3.24 27.49
C ALA A 127 7.64 4.64 27.71
#